data_AF-A0A5B1L3P8-F1
#
_entry.id   AF-A0A5B1L3P8-F1
#
_cell.length_a   1.000
_cell.length_b   1.000
_cell.length_c   1.000
_cell.angle_alpha   90.00
_cell.angle_beta   90.00
_cell.angle_gamma   90.00
#
_symmetry.space_group_name_H-M   'P 1'
#
loop_
_entity.id
_entity.type
_entity.pdbx_description
1 polymer ?
#
loop_
_entity_poly.entity_id
_entity_poly.type
_entity_poly.pdbx_seq_one_letter_code
_entity_poly.pdbx_strand_id
1 'polypeptide(L)'
;MHQRDFTVSAMHGDMDQREREVIMRQFRTGSSRVLITTDLLARGIDVQQVSCVINYDLPSNRENYIHRIGRGGRFGRKGIAINFVTEADRRA
;
A
#
# COMPACT_ATOMS: atom_id res chain seq x y z
N MET A 1 -8.42 1.19 13.23
CA MET A 1 -9.09 0.81 11.96
C MET A 1 -10.19 -0.22 12.19
N HIS A 2 -9.94 -1.34 12.88
CA HIS A 2 -10.97 -2.37 13.13
C HIS A 2 -12.15 -1.90 14.00
N GLN A 3 -11.97 -0.91 14.88
CA GLN A 3 -13.06 -0.32 15.68
C GLN A 3 -14.08 0.51 14.88
N ARG A 4 -13.85 0.76 13.58
CA ARG A 4 -14.74 1.56 12.72
C ARG A 4 -15.31 0.75 11.54
N ASP A 5 -15.41 -0.57 11.70
CA ASP A 5 -15.99 -1.51 10.71
C ASP A 5 -15.36 -1.51 9.31
N PHE A 6 -14.10 -1.07 9.19
CA PHE A 6 -13.35 -1.19 7.93
C PHE A 6 -12.76 -2.60 7.78
N THR A 7 -12.94 -3.22 6.61
CA THR A 7 -12.23 -4.46 6.27
C THR A 7 -10.79 -4.14 5.87
N VAL A 8 -9.86 -4.48 6.78
CA VAL A 8 -8.44 -4.15 6.66
C VAL A 8 -7.61 -5.42 6.76
N SER A 9 -6.63 -5.54 5.87
CA SER A 9 -5.54 -6.52 5.99
C SER A 9 -4.22 -5.80 6.15
N ALA A 10 -3.28 -6.42 6.85
CA ALA A 10 -1.92 -5.91 7.04
C ALA A 10 -0.91 -6.98 6.59
N MET A 11 0.19 -6.54 5.99
CA MET A 11 1.23 -7.43 5.48
C MET A 11 2.61 -6.82 5.69
N HIS A 12 3.59 -7.61 6.14
CA HIS A 12 4.98 -7.15 6.30
C HIS A 12 5.98 -8.22 5.86
N GLY A 13 7.27 -7.86 5.86
CA GLY A 13 8.34 -8.67 5.31
C GLY A 13 8.58 -10.00 6.02
N ASP A 14 8.44 -10.00 7.35
CA ASP A 14 8.70 -11.17 8.21
C ASP A 14 7.54 -12.18 8.25
N MET A 15 6.46 -11.93 7.52
CA MET A 15 5.34 -12.87 7.42
C MET A 15 5.67 -14.04 6.51
N ASP A 16 5.13 -15.21 6.84
CA ASP A 16 5.26 -16.40 6.00
C ASP A 16 4.61 -16.18 4.64
N GLN A 17 5.22 -16.76 3.60
CA GLN A 17 4.74 -16.61 2.22
C GLN A 17 3.26 -17.01 2.06
N ARG A 18 2.83 -18.07 2.76
CA ARG A 18 1.43 -18.55 2.73
C ARG A 18 0.46 -17.52 3.30
N GLU A 19 0.83 -16.84 4.39
CA GLU A 19 0.00 -15.80 4.98
C GLU A 19 -0.12 -14.59 4.05
N ARG A 20 1.01 -14.18 3.46
CA ARG A 20 1.04 -13.11 2.45
C ARG A 20 0.12 -13.40 1.27
N GLU A 21 0.11 -14.64 0.78
CA GLU A 21 -0.76 -15.07 -0.31
C GLU A 21 -2.25 -14.99 0.05
N VAL A 22 -2.63 -15.39 1.27
CA VAL A 22 -4.01 -15.29 1.77
C VAL A 22 -4.45 -13.84 1.86
N ILE A 23 -3.64 -12.96 2.47
CA ILE A 23 -3.92 -11.53 2.57
C ILE A 23 -4.05 -10.89 1.18
N MET A 24 -3.13 -11.20 0.28
CA MET A 24 -3.18 -10.69 -1.09
C MET A 24 -4.38 -11.21 -1.88
N ARG A 25 -4.87 -12.41 -1.57
CA ARG A 25 -6.12 -12.93 -2.14
C ARG A 25 -7.32 -12.16 -1.62
N GLN A 26 -7.40 -11.91 -0.31
CA GLN A 26 -8.48 -11.13 0.31
C GLN A 26 -8.53 -9.70 -0.23
N PHE A 27 -7.38 -9.07 -0.42
CA PHE A 27 -7.32 -7.72 -1.00
C PHE A 27 -7.71 -7.71 -2.48
N ARG A 28 -7.21 -8.64 -3.30
CA ARG A 28 -7.56 -8.73 -4.73
C ARG A 28 -9.04 -9.05 -4.99
N THR A 29 -9.66 -9.83 -4.11
CA THR A 29 -11.09 -10.19 -4.21
C THR A 29 -12.00 -9.11 -3.61
N GLY A 30 -11.44 -8.09 -2.95
CA GLY A 30 -12.20 -7.01 -2.31
C GLY A 30 -12.80 -7.38 -0.96
N SER A 31 -12.50 -8.58 -0.41
CA SER A 31 -12.87 -8.94 0.96
C SER A 31 -12.28 -7.96 1.97
N SER A 32 -11.04 -7.51 1.74
CA SER A 32 -10.44 -6.38 2.42
C SER A 32 -10.36 -5.20 1.46
N ARG A 33 -10.85 -4.03 1.89
CA ARG A 33 -10.81 -2.81 1.09
C ARG A 33 -9.57 -1.96 1.33
N VAL A 34 -8.86 -2.22 2.43
CA VAL A 34 -7.63 -1.53 2.81
C VAL A 34 -6.52 -2.56 3.03
N LEU A 35 -5.36 -2.32 2.44
CA LEU A 35 -4.14 -3.08 2.69
C LEU A 35 -3.09 -2.14 3.29
N ILE A 36 -2.60 -2.48 4.48
CA ILE A 36 -1.48 -1.80 5.13
C ILE A 36 -0.22 -2.63 4.90
N THR A 37 0.86 -2.02 4.44
CA THR A 37 2.10 -2.74 4.14
C THR A 37 3.35 -1.90 4.34
N THR A 38 4.47 -2.56 4.64
CA THR A 38 5.81 -1.96 4.60
C THR A 38 6.44 -2.06 3.20
N ASP A 39 7.56 -1.35 3.01
CA ASP A 39 8.25 -1.20 1.72
C ASP A 39 8.69 -2.49 1.03
N LEU A 40 8.89 -3.58 1.80
CA LEU A 40 9.39 -4.84 1.24
C LEU A 40 8.45 -5.42 0.17
N LEU A 41 7.17 -5.02 0.20
CA LEU A 41 6.14 -5.51 -0.71
C LEU A 41 5.72 -4.43 -1.72
N ALA A 42 6.34 -3.25 -1.68
CA ALA A 42 6.15 -2.21 -2.69
C ALA A 42 6.60 -2.66 -4.09
N ARG A 43 7.38 -3.74 -4.20
CA ARG A 43 7.74 -4.42 -5.45
C ARG A 43 6.93 -5.74 -5.58
N GLY A 44 6.30 -5.97 -6.72
CA GLY A 44 5.62 -7.24 -7.02
C GLY A 44 4.12 -7.33 -6.70
N ILE A 45 3.52 -6.34 -6.02
CA ILE A 45 2.05 -6.31 -5.84
C ILE A 45 1.35 -5.90 -7.14
N ASP A 46 1.01 -6.88 -7.98
CA ASP A 46 0.16 -6.63 -9.15
C ASP A 46 -1.32 -6.63 -8.75
N VAL A 47 -1.80 -5.46 -8.33
CA VAL A 47 -3.22 -5.21 -8.07
C VAL A 47 -3.68 -4.16 -9.09
N GLN A 48 -4.48 -4.59 -10.06
CA GLN A 48 -4.89 -3.75 -11.19
C GLN A 48 -5.88 -2.62 -10.82
N GLN A 49 -6.25 -2.47 -9.55
CA GLN A 49 -7.43 -1.69 -9.13
C GLN A 49 -7.25 -0.79 -7.91
N VAL A 50 -6.03 -0.35 -7.58
CA VAL A 50 -5.85 0.59 -6.45
C VAL A 50 -6.28 2.00 -6.88
N SER A 51 -7.27 2.57 -6.20
CA SER A 51 -7.75 3.94 -6.46
C SER A 51 -6.98 5.00 -5.66
N CYS A 52 -6.45 4.62 -4.49
CA CYS A 52 -5.76 5.52 -3.58
C CYS A 52 -4.56 4.82 -2.94
N VAL A 53 -3.42 5.50 -2.93
CA VAL A 53 -2.22 5.11 -2.19
C VAL A 53 -1.99 6.15 -1.10
N ILE A 54 -1.85 5.72 0.14
CA ILE A 54 -1.56 6.60 1.27
C ILE A 54 -0.18 6.26 1.81
N ASN A 55 0.75 7.20 1.71
CA ASN A 55 2.02 7.14 2.41
C ASN A 55 1.82 7.72 3.81
N TYR A 56 1.68 6.82 4.78
CA TYR A 56 1.61 7.21 6.18
C TYR A 56 2.94 7.79 6.66
N ASP A 57 4.04 7.09 6.35
CA ASP A 57 5.40 7.60 6.48
C ASP A 57 5.99 7.80 5.08
N LEU A 58 6.66 8.94 4.87
CA LEU A 58 7.30 9.24 3.61
C LEU A 58 8.47 8.27 3.38
N PRO A 59 8.58 7.64 2.19
CA PRO A 59 9.71 6.77 1.91
C PRO A 59 11.02 7.57 1.88
N SER A 60 12.09 6.96 2.40
CA SER A 60 13.42 7.58 2.50
C SER A 60 14.12 7.80 1.17
N ASN A 61 13.60 7.25 0.07
CA ASN A 61 14.14 7.51 -1.26
C ASN A 61 13.04 7.64 -2.32
N ARG A 62 13.37 8.40 -3.36
CA ARG A 62 12.48 8.73 -4.48
C ARG A 62 12.01 7.51 -5.27
N GLU A 63 12.85 6.47 -5.40
CA GLU A 63 12.49 5.28 -6.18
C GLU A 63 11.39 4.48 -5.50
N ASN A 64 11.50 4.28 -4.19
CA ASN A 64 10.45 3.67 -3.38
C ASN A 64 9.15 4.48 -3.44
N TYR A 65 9.23 5.81 -3.40
CA TYR A 65 8.06 6.67 -3.60
C TYR A 65 7.34 6.39 -4.92
N ILE A 66 8.09 6.42 -6.04
CA ILE A 66 7.54 6.16 -7.38
C ILE A 66 6.90 4.78 -7.45
N HIS A 67 7.54 3.75 -6.87
CA HIS A 67 7.00 2.41 -6.82
C HIS A 67 5.71 2.28 -6.00
N ARG A 68 5.63 2.98 -4.86
CA ARG A 68 4.41 3.00 -4.03
C ARG A 68 3.26 3.64 -4.79
N ILE A 69 3.44 4.87 -5.30
CA ILE A 69 2.35 5.59 -5.98
C ILE A 69 1.97 4.96 -7.32
N GLY A 70 2.90 4.28 -7.99
CA GLY A 70 2.67 3.55 -9.24
C GLY A 70 1.72 2.35 -9.12
N ARG A 71 1.28 1.99 -7.91
CA ARG A 71 0.22 1.01 -7.68
C ARG A 71 -1.16 1.56 -8.03
N GLY A 72 -1.35 2.87 -7.94
CA GLY A 72 -2.58 3.55 -8.34
C GLY A 72 -2.57 4.00 -9.80
N GLY A 73 -3.75 4.31 -10.35
CA GLY A 73 -3.88 5.03 -11.62
C GLY A 73 -3.40 4.27 -12.88
N ARG A 74 -3.41 2.94 -12.86
CA ARG A 74 -3.03 2.11 -14.03
C ARG A 74 -4.14 2.10 -15.09
N PHE A 75 -3.76 1.85 -16.34
CA PHE A 75 -4.67 1.74 -17.49
C PHE A 75 -5.54 2.99 -17.75
N GLY A 76 -4.95 4.18 -17.62
CA GLY A 76 -5.64 5.45 -17.91
C GLY A 76 -6.67 5.88 -16.85
N ARG A 77 -6.78 5.14 -15.74
CA ARG A 77 -7.65 5.52 -14.62
C ARG A 77 -6.97 6.57 -13.75
N LYS A 78 -7.75 7.46 -13.15
CA LYS A 78 -7.24 8.39 -12.13
C LYS A 78 -6.91 7.62 -10.86
N GLY A 79 -5.72 7.84 -10.31
CA GLY A 79 -5.31 7.39 -8.98
C GLY A 79 -4.96 8.59 -8.11
N ILE A 80 -5.15 8.45 -6.80
CA ILE A 80 -4.79 9.47 -5.82
C ILE A 80 -3.61 8.97 -5.00
N ALA A 81 -2.61 9.82 -4.79
CA ALA A 81 -1.54 9.58 -3.82
C ALA A 81 -1.63 10.65 -2.72
N ILE A 82 -1.76 10.22 -1.47
CA ILE A 82 -1.80 11.09 -0.29
C ILE A 82 -0.53 10.85 0.52
N ASN A 83 0.16 11.92 0.88
CA ASN A 83 1.35 11.86 1.72
C ASN A 83 1.08 12.58 3.03
N PHE A 84 1.40 11.93 4.14
CA PHE A 84 1.56 12.63 5.40
C PHE A 84 3.02 13.03 5.53
N VAL A 85 3.24 14.30 5.82
CA VAL A 85 4.57 14.92 5.87
C VAL A 85 4.71 15.56 7.24
N THR A 86 5.83 15.27 7.88
CA THR A 86 6.20 15.76 9.19
C THR A 86 7.50 16.56 9.11
N GLU A 87 7.90 17.20 10.22
CA GLU A 87 9.17 17.93 10.27
C GLU A 87 10.38 17.02 10.02
N ALA A 88 10.29 15.75 10.40
CA ALA A 88 11.36 14.77 10.18
C ALA A 88 11.64 14.53 8.69
N ASP A 89 10.64 14.74 7.83
CA ASP A 89 10.75 14.49 6.39
C ASP A 89 11.42 15.64 5.62
N ARG A 90 11.61 16.82 6.24
CA ARG A 90 12.22 18.00 5.58
C ARG A 90 13.69 17.81 5.17
N ARG A 91 14.36 16.80 5.70
CA ARG A 91 15.82 16.58 5.55
C ARG A 91 16.19 15.27 4.86
N ALA A 92 15.21 14.51 4.36
CA ALA A 92 15.42 13.24 3.68
C ALA A 92 15.71 13.41 2.17
#